data_AF-A0A9D1TPY1-F1
#
_entry.id   AF-A0A9D1TPY1-F1
#
_cell.length_a   1.000
_cell.length_b   1.000
_cell.length_c   1.000
_cell.angle_alpha   90.00
_cell.angle_beta   90.00
_cell.angle_gamma   90.00
#
_symmetry.space_group_name_H-M   'P 1'
#
loop_
_entity.id
_entity.type
_entity.pdbx_description
1 polymer ?
#
loop_
_entity_poly.entity_id
_entity_poly.type
_entity_poly.pdbx_seq_one_letter_code
_entity_poly.pdbx_strand_id
1 'polypeptide(L)'
;MASPTPSEPLLDRIVGSVLGTVSIVLKRLVLHIVALLAAVLLIDVTFGTWMFSEILLKISIYGGIICLIPYGAISNPYWWMPVLTGCVQAIALLVLGMPWPLMIFWAGLQTWTVRLLIARGNIGWDWTAAPVLILGLFAYFSTASHWYLPAMPLVSFPVLALAGLLLYRLYVRSNHASLHRQLLAALLVRLRQIVQDRNLTQEEQSTTSFLLSQCEYLAVSNALSEELIDRINAVTDRLEQELRKRSSRPLGTLFKSAQWQHLGNRAPAAAGSILEELQALVALLTKLVAARKSTGTQKPSSAQEDRMQELAGLAARLLEQRKLLPPDLADPLSRIASLSLDMIQSMREDPEDRRTGMAFLGRYLPKIGHIVDEYLRMQTVNPSLPRERTAEVLERLARAFAEEKNGMARNDNINYAAEIDALDSLLKMRGY
;
A
#
# COMPACT_ATOMS: atom_id res chain seq x y z
N MET A 1 15.36 37.51 15.91
CA MET A 1 14.65 37.10 14.67
C MET A 1 15.37 35.96 13.96
N ALA A 2 14.79 34.76 13.87
CA ALA A 2 15.19 33.70 12.95
C ALA A 2 13.92 33.13 12.31
N SER A 3 13.88 33.14 10.98
CA SER A 3 12.73 32.79 10.15
C SER A 3 12.22 31.37 10.42
N PRO A 4 10.89 31.12 10.30
CA PRO A 4 10.37 29.77 10.25
C PRO A 4 10.99 29.06 9.04
N THR A 5 11.55 27.87 9.28
CA THR A 5 11.94 26.97 8.19
C THR A 5 10.73 26.78 7.28
N PRO A 6 10.87 27.03 5.96
CA PRO A 6 9.74 26.95 5.06
C PRO A 6 9.24 25.52 5.07
N SER A 7 7.92 25.35 5.14
CA SER A 7 7.26 24.16 4.62
C SER A 7 7.95 23.82 3.30
N GLU A 8 8.59 22.65 3.19
CA GLU A 8 9.10 22.17 1.89
C GLU A 8 8.01 22.49 0.86
N PRO A 9 8.28 23.39 -0.10
CA PRO A 9 7.25 23.85 -1.00
C PRO A 9 6.70 22.61 -1.70
N LEU A 10 5.40 22.56 -1.93
CA LEU A 10 4.74 21.51 -2.72
C LEU A 10 5.54 21.15 -3.99
N LEU A 11 6.23 22.15 -4.55
CA LEU A 11 7.25 22.03 -5.58
C LEU A 11 8.38 21.04 -5.24
N ASP A 12 9.04 21.07 -4.09
CA ASP A 12 10.15 20.16 -3.76
C ASP A 12 9.69 18.70 -3.61
N ARG A 13 8.50 18.45 -3.07
CA ARG A 13 7.91 17.09 -3.06
C ARG A 13 7.51 16.61 -4.45
N ILE A 14 6.91 17.49 -5.26
CA ILE A 14 6.57 17.19 -6.66
C ILE A 14 7.84 16.96 -7.47
N VAL A 15 8.83 17.83 -7.34
CA VAL A 15 10.14 17.79 -7.99
C VAL A 15 10.88 16.54 -7.56
N GLY A 16 10.87 16.16 -6.28
CA GLY A 16 11.45 14.91 -5.79
C GLY A 16 10.77 13.65 -6.36
N SER A 17 9.44 13.61 -6.39
CA SER A 17 8.67 12.50 -6.99
C SER A 17 8.86 12.41 -8.51
N VAL A 18 8.91 13.56 -9.18
CA VAL A 18 9.16 13.67 -10.62
C VAL A 18 10.61 13.30 -10.93
N LEU A 19 11.59 13.73 -10.14
CA LEU A 19 13.01 13.37 -10.28
C LEU A 19 13.22 11.86 -10.10
N GLY A 20 12.60 11.25 -9.10
CA GLY A 20 12.67 9.79 -8.91
C GLY A 20 12.11 9.03 -10.11
N THR A 21 10.97 9.51 -10.62
CA THR A 21 10.33 8.98 -11.83
C THR A 21 11.19 9.15 -13.08
N VAL A 22 11.70 10.36 -13.32
CA VAL A 22 12.59 10.70 -14.43
C VAL A 22 13.86 9.87 -14.36
N SER A 23 14.41 9.63 -13.17
CA SER A 23 15.57 8.76 -12.96
C SER A 23 15.31 7.32 -13.42
N ILE A 24 14.13 6.76 -13.10
CA ILE A 24 13.75 5.41 -13.52
C ILE A 24 13.58 5.34 -15.04
N VAL A 25 12.89 6.32 -15.64
CA VAL A 25 12.69 6.41 -17.08
C VAL A 25 14.03 6.58 -17.81
N LEU A 26 14.91 7.44 -17.32
CA LEU A 26 16.22 7.69 -17.90
C LEU A 26 17.11 6.44 -17.84
N LYS A 27 17.16 5.76 -16.69
CA LYS A 27 17.86 4.47 -16.56
C LYS A 27 17.33 3.44 -17.57
N ARG A 28 16.02 3.41 -17.79
CA ARG A 28 15.41 2.50 -18.77
C ARG A 28 15.73 2.90 -20.20
N LEU A 29 15.70 4.19 -20.52
CA LEU A 29 16.07 4.71 -21.83
C LEU A 29 17.53 4.36 -22.16
N VAL A 30 18.44 4.57 -21.20
CA VAL A 30 19.86 4.17 -21.33
C VAL A 30 19.97 2.67 -21.59
N LEU A 31 19.23 1.83 -20.86
CA LEU A 31 19.20 0.39 -21.11
C LEU A 31 18.73 0.05 -22.54
N HIS A 32 17.67 0.69 -23.04
CA HIS A 32 17.21 0.48 -24.41
C HIS A 32 18.27 0.91 -25.45
N ILE A 33 18.94 2.04 -25.23
CA ILE A 33 20.03 2.52 -26.11
C ILE A 33 21.19 1.53 -26.10
N VAL A 34 21.62 1.07 -24.93
CA VAL A 34 22.70 0.08 -24.79
C VAL A 34 22.32 -1.25 -25.46
N ALA A 35 21.08 -1.71 -25.28
CA ALA A 35 20.60 -2.93 -25.91
C ALA A 35 20.56 -2.82 -27.46
N LEU A 36 20.16 -1.65 -27.98
CA LEU A 36 20.19 -1.38 -29.43
C LEU A 36 21.62 -1.33 -29.96
N LEU A 37 22.53 -0.65 -29.28
CA LEU A 37 23.95 -0.60 -29.66
C LEU A 37 24.58 -2.00 -29.64
N ALA A 38 24.31 -2.78 -28.60
CA ALA A 38 24.77 -4.17 -28.50
C ALA A 38 24.22 -5.02 -29.65
N ALA A 39 22.94 -4.88 -30.00
CA ALA A 39 22.34 -5.61 -31.11
C ALA A 39 23.02 -5.28 -32.46
N VAL A 40 23.31 -4.00 -32.72
CA VAL A 40 23.98 -3.58 -33.96
C VAL A 40 25.43 -4.09 -33.98
N LEU A 41 26.22 -3.76 -32.96
CA LEU A 41 27.66 -4.05 -32.94
C LEU A 41 27.97 -5.55 -32.90
N LEU A 42 27.21 -6.34 -32.14
CA LEU A 42 27.54 -7.75 -31.97
C LEU A 42 27.23 -8.57 -33.22
N ILE A 43 26.21 -8.21 -34.01
CA ILE A 43 25.83 -8.96 -35.21
C ILE A 43 26.74 -8.64 -36.38
N ASP A 44 27.06 -7.36 -36.57
CA ASP A 44 27.91 -6.90 -37.67
C ASP A 44 29.35 -7.47 -37.54
N VAL A 45 29.77 -7.87 -36.33
CA VAL A 45 31.08 -8.46 -36.05
C VAL A 45 31.10 -9.99 -36.12
N THR A 46 29.98 -10.67 -35.85
CA THR A 46 30.00 -12.14 -35.61
C THR A 46 29.38 -13.00 -36.72
N PHE A 47 28.52 -12.45 -37.58
CA PHE A 47 27.87 -13.22 -38.63
C PHE A 47 28.02 -12.54 -39.99
N GLY A 48 28.65 -13.24 -40.94
CA GLY A 48 28.35 -12.97 -42.34
C GLY A 48 26.86 -13.25 -42.56
N THR A 49 26.13 -12.33 -43.16
CA THR A 49 24.66 -12.23 -43.24
C THR A 49 23.94 -13.35 -44.02
N TRP A 50 24.56 -14.53 -44.16
CA TRP A 50 24.16 -15.56 -45.12
C TRP A 50 23.16 -16.59 -44.57
N MET A 51 22.94 -16.67 -43.25
CA MET A 51 22.13 -17.75 -42.62
C MET A 51 20.86 -17.29 -41.88
N PHE A 52 20.75 -16.03 -41.49
CA PHE A 52 19.54 -15.48 -40.83
C PHE A 52 19.30 -14.06 -41.32
N SER A 53 18.04 -13.59 -41.29
CA SER A 53 17.79 -12.17 -41.56
C SER A 53 18.46 -11.34 -40.45
N GLU A 54 19.34 -10.43 -40.85
CA GLU A 54 20.10 -9.56 -39.96
C GLU A 54 19.19 -8.83 -38.96
N ILE A 55 18.01 -8.41 -39.44
CA ILE A 55 16.96 -7.77 -38.66
C ILE A 55 16.44 -8.70 -37.55
N LEU A 56 16.22 -9.99 -37.83
CA LEU A 56 15.74 -10.95 -36.82
C LEU A 56 16.75 -11.13 -35.70
N LEU A 57 18.03 -11.28 -36.04
CA LEU A 57 19.09 -11.41 -35.03
C LEU A 57 19.17 -10.14 -34.17
N LYS A 58 19.08 -8.94 -34.78
CA LYS A 58 19.15 -7.66 -34.06
C LYS A 58 17.98 -7.50 -33.09
N ILE A 59 16.77 -7.83 -33.53
CA ILE A 59 15.55 -7.82 -32.70
C ILE A 59 15.66 -8.86 -31.57
N SER A 60 16.24 -10.03 -31.85
CA SER A 60 16.43 -11.11 -30.87
C SER A 60 17.32 -10.69 -29.71
N ILE A 61 18.47 -10.08 -30.01
CA ILE A 61 19.40 -9.58 -28.98
C ILE A 61 18.75 -8.45 -28.19
N TYR A 62 18.17 -7.48 -28.88
CA TYR A 62 17.51 -6.34 -28.23
C TYR A 62 16.40 -6.81 -27.29
N GLY A 63 15.47 -7.63 -27.78
CA GLY A 63 14.36 -8.19 -26.99
C GLY A 63 14.84 -9.02 -25.80
N GLY A 64 15.91 -9.80 -25.97
CA GLY A 64 16.49 -10.60 -24.90
C GLY A 64 17.10 -9.76 -23.78
N ILE A 65 17.95 -8.78 -24.12
CA ILE A 65 18.65 -7.92 -23.16
C ILE A 65 17.68 -7.09 -22.31
N ILE A 66 16.68 -6.46 -22.95
CA ILE A 66 15.73 -5.59 -22.24
C ILE A 66 14.86 -6.35 -21.22
N CYS A 67 14.73 -7.66 -21.37
CA CYS A 67 13.98 -8.54 -20.48
C CYS A 67 14.86 -9.13 -19.37
N LEU A 68 16.09 -9.54 -19.70
CA LEU A 68 17.04 -10.14 -18.76
C LEU A 68 17.52 -9.15 -17.69
N ILE A 69 17.58 -7.85 -18.00
CA ILE A 69 17.97 -6.83 -17.02
C ILE A 69 16.74 -6.43 -16.19
N PRO A 70 16.72 -6.73 -14.87
CA PRO A 70 15.58 -6.43 -14.01
C PRO A 70 15.43 -4.92 -13.75
N TYR A 71 14.19 -4.47 -13.54
CA TYR A 71 13.88 -3.07 -13.24
C TYR A 71 14.03 -2.69 -11.77
N GLY A 72 13.87 -3.66 -10.87
CA GLY A 72 13.84 -3.41 -9.43
C GLY A 72 15.05 -3.94 -8.69
N ALA A 73 15.03 -3.75 -7.37
CA ALA A 73 16.12 -4.16 -6.50
C ALA A 73 16.36 -5.67 -6.57
N ILE A 74 17.63 -6.06 -6.65
CA ILE A 74 18.10 -7.45 -6.64
C ILE A 74 17.66 -8.18 -5.37
N SER A 75 17.38 -7.44 -4.29
CA SER A 75 16.86 -8.03 -3.04
C SER A 75 15.44 -8.60 -3.16
N ASN A 76 14.65 -8.24 -4.18
CA ASN A 76 13.30 -8.79 -4.33
C ASN A 76 13.28 -10.01 -5.28
N PRO A 77 12.82 -11.19 -4.81
CA PRO A 77 12.73 -12.42 -5.62
C PRO A 77 11.91 -12.28 -6.90
N TYR A 78 10.91 -11.39 -6.92
CA TYR A 78 10.14 -11.08 -8.11
C TYR A 78 11.02 -10.65 -9.29
N TRP A 79 12.12 -9.94 -9.03
CA TRP A 79 12.98 -9.40 -10.08
C TRP A 79 14.09 -10.36 -10.50
N TRP A 80 14.74 -11.04 -9.57
CA TRP A 80 15.90 -11.87 -9.90
C TRP A 80 15.55 -13.33 -10.21
N MET A 81 14.49 -13.92 -9.63
CA MET A 81 14.12 -15.32 -9.94
C MET A 81 13.78 -15.53 -11.42
N PRO A 82 12.99 -14.67 -12.08
CA PRO A 82 12.71 -14.84 -13.51
C PRO A 82 13.97 -14.70 -14.36
N VAL A 83 14.89 -13.79 -13.98
CA VAL A 83 16.17 -13.62 -14.67
C VAL A 83 17.02 -14.88 -14.55
N LEU A 84 17.07 -15.49 -13.35
CA LEU A 84 17.74 -16.77 -13.14
C LEU A 84 17.16 -17.85 -14.07
N THR A 85 15.84 -17.95 -14.19
CA THR A 85 15.21 -18.92 -15.11
C THR A 85 15.58 -18.65 -16.57
N GLY A 86 15.66 -17.38 -16.97
CA GLY A 86 16.14 -16.98 -18.30
C GLY A 86 17.59 -17.35 -18.54
N CYS A 87 18.49 -17.12 -17.57
CA CYS A 87 19.89 -17.52 -17.66
C CYS A 87 20.05 -19.04 -17.79
N VAL A 88 19.28 -19.82 -17.00
CA VAL A 88 19.27 -21.29 -17.11
C VAL A 88 18.76 -21.73 -18.48
N GLN A 89 17.72 -21.08 -19.02
CA GLN A 89 17.26 -21.32 -20.39
C GLN A 89 18.35 -21.01 -21.42
N ALA A 90 19.10 -19.92 -21.26
CA ALA A 90 20.21 -19.59 -22.15
C ALA A 90 21.29 -20.68 -22.12
N ILE A 91 21.72 -21.10 -20.93
CA ILE A 91 22.74 -22.15 -20.74
C ILE A 91 22.27 -23.47 -21.35
N ALA A 92 21.00 -23.87 -21.13
CA ALA A 92 20.44 -25.07 -21.72
C ALA A 92 20.48 -25.02 -23.25
N LEU A 93 20.13 -23.88 -23.85
CA LEU A 93 20.16 -23.69 -25.29
C LEU A 93 21.58 -23.64 -25.87
N LEU A 94 22.55 -23.11 -25.11
CA LEU A 94 23.97 -23.14 -25.48
C LEU A 94 24.48 -24.57 -25.62
N VAL A 95 24.21 -25.41 -24.62
CA VAL A 95 24.60 -26.83 -24.60
C VAL A 95 23.96 -27.58 -25.78
N LEU A 96 22.77 -27.17 -26.19
CA LEU A 96 22.04 -27.75 -27.32
C LEU A 96 22.44 -27.15 -28.69
N GLY A 97 23.49 -26.35 -28.74
CA GLY A 97 24.06 -25.84 -29.99
C GLY A 97 23.25 -24.72 -30.66
N MET A 98 22.37 -24.03 -29.92
CA MET A 98 21.61 -22.91 -30.46
C MET A 98 22.52 -21.70 -30.72
N PRO A 99 22.31 -20.94 -31.82
CA PRO A 99 23.01 -19.67 -32.02
C PRO A 99 22.76 -18.70 -30.86
N TRP A 100 23.85 -18.08 -30.38
CA TRP A 100 23.80 -17.22 -29.20
C TRP A 100 22.78 -16.05 -29.28
N PRO A 101 22.48 -15.41 -30.44
CA PRO A 101 21.46 -14.36 -30.49
C PRO A 101 20.05 -14.91 -30.19
N LEU A 102 19.75 -16.11 -30.69
CA LEU A 102 18.49 -16.79 -30.45
C LEU A 102 18.41 -17.29 -29.00
N MET A 103 19.52 -17.76 -28.43
CA MET A 103 19.57 -18.11 -27.01
C MET A 103 19.19 -16.94 -26.11
N ILE A 104 19.75 -15.75 -26.37
CA ILE A 104 19.47 -14.52 -25.61
C ILE A 104 18.00 -14.12 -25.74
N PHE A 105 17.42 -14.25 -26.94
CA PHE A 105 15.99 -14.00 -27.15
C PHE A 105 15.12 -14.93 -26.30
N TRP A 106 15.35 -16.24 -26.38
CA TRP A 106 14.59 -17.23 -25.62
C TRP A 106 14.77 -17.07 -24.10
N ALA A 107 15.96 -16.67 -23.65
CA ALA A 107 16.24 -16.34 -22.25
C ALA A 107 15.45 -15.10 -21.78
N GLY A 108 15.36 -14.07 -22.60
CA GLY A 108 14.54 -12.88 -22.31
C GLY A 108 13.05 -13.19 -22.32
N LEU A 109 12.58 -13.97 -23.31
CA LEU A 109 11.19 -14.44 -23.37
C LEU A 109 10.83 -15.26 -22.13
N GLN A 110 11.70 -16.18 -21.72
CA GLN A 110 11.53 -16.99 -20.51
C GLN A 110 11.39 -16.10 -19.27
N THR A 111 12.29 -15.12 -19.12
CA THR A 111 12.28 -14.16 -18.02
C THR A 111 10.96 -13.38 -17.99
N TRP A 112 10.51 -12.88 -19.14
CA TRP A 112 9.27 -12.13 -19.27
C TRP A 112 8.04 -12.98 -18.95
N THR A 113 7.98 -14.22 -19.47
CA THR A 113 6.86 -15.13 -19.22
C THR A 113 6.78 -15.57 -17.76
N VAL A 114 7.90 -15.90 -17.12
CA VAL A 114 7.89 -16.23 -15.69
C VAL A 114 7.45 -15.03 -14.85
N ARG A 115 7.87 -13.80 -15.19
CA ARG A 115 7.33 -12.57 -14.55
C ARG A 115 5.83 -12.44 -14.76
N LEU A 116 5.34 -12.64 -15.97
CA LEU A 116 3.91 -12.59 -16.31
C LEU A 116 3.10 -13.59 -15.46
N LEU A 117 3.62 -14.81 -15.30
CA LEU A 117 2.97 -15.86 -14.52
C LEU A 117 2.99 -15.57 -13.02
N ILE A 118 4.11 -15.08 -12.47
CA ILE A 118 4.21 -14.66 -11.06
C ILE A 118 3.25 -13.49 -10.79
N ALA A 119 3.21 -12.51 -11.69
CA ALA A 119 2.34 -11.33 -11.59
C ALA A 119 0.88 -11.59 -11.97
N ARG A 120 0.53 -12.83 -12.38
CA ARG A 120 -0.83 -13.21 -12.84
C ARG A 120 -1.40 -12.25 -13.90
N GLY A 121 -0.56 -11.82 -14.84
CA GLY A 121 -0.96 -10.91 -15.92
C GLY A 121 -0.78 -9.42 -15.65
N ASN A 122 -0.46 -9.00 -14.42
CA ASN A 122 -0.34 -7.59 -14.05
C ASN A 122 1.12 -7.10 -14.07
N ILE A 123 1.75 -7.13 -15.25
CA ILE A 123 3.17 -6.78 -15.43
C ILE A 123 3.36 -5.34 -15.94
N GLY A 124 3.13 -4.34 -15.08
CA GLY A 124 3.26 -2.88 -15.32
C GLY A 124 3.97 -2.43 -16.62
N TRP A 125 5.23 -1.99 -16.54
CA TRP A 125 6.02 -1.51 -17.70
C TRP A 125 6.61 -2.63 -18.56
N ASP A 126 6.67 -3.86 -18.05
CA ASP A 126 7.21 -5.00 -18.78
C ASP A 126 6.34 -5.36 -20.01
N TRP A 127 5.09 -4.87 -20.08
CA TRP A 127 4.28 -4.92 -21.31
C TRP A 127 4.93 -4.22 -22.51
N THR A 128 5.81 -3.24 -22.29
CA THR A 128 6.52 -2.56 -23.38
C THR A 128 7.44 -3.49 -24.18
N ALA A 129 7.88 -4.60 -23.59
CA ALA A 129 8.66 -5.63 -24.28
C ALA A 129 7.79 -6.56 -25.15
N ALA A 130 6.48 -6.66 -24.89
CA ALA A 130 5.61 -7.63 -25.53
C ALA A 130 5.57 -7.51 -27.07
N PRO A 131 5.46 -6.31 -27.69
CA PRO A 131 5.46 -6.20 -29.15
C PRO A 131 6.74 -6.76 -29.79
N VAL A 132 7.89 -6.50 -29.17
CA VAL A 132 9.21 -6.96 -29.63
C VAL A 132 9.33 -8.47 -29.50
N LEU A 133 8.87 -9.02 -28.37
CA LEU A 133 8.87 -10.47 -28.13
C LEU A 133 7.92 -11.22 -29.08
N ILE A 134 6.73 -10.68 -29.34
CA ILE A 134 5.76 -11.26 -30.28
C ILE A 134 6.34 -11.24 -31.70
N LEU A 135 6.93 -10.13 -32.12
CA LEU A 135 7.53 -10.01 -33.44
C LEU A 135 8.74 -10.94 -33.59
N GLY A 136 9.58 -11.06 -32.57
CA GLY A 136 10.70 -12.01 -32.54
C GLY A 136 10.23 -13.47 -32.60
N LEU A 137 9.16 -13.82 -31.88
CA LEU A 137 8.55 -15.16 -31.93
C LEU A 137 7.97 -15.46 -33.30
N PHE A 138 7.21 -14.51 -33.87
CA PHE A 138 6.63 -14.65 -35.20
C PHE A 138 7.72 -14.88 -36.26
N ALA A 139 8.78 -14.08 -36.20
CA ALA A 139 9.91 -14.21 -37.11
C ALA A 139 10.72 -15.50 -36.90
N TYR A 140 10.85 -15.98 -35.66
CA TYR A 140 11.44 -17.28 -35.37
C TYR A 140 10.60 -18.40 -36.01
N PHE A 141 9.28 -18.42 -35.81
CA PHE A 141 8.43 -19.47 -36.38
C PHE A 141 8.32 -19.43 -37.91
N SER A 142 8.30 -18.23 -38.51
CA SER A 142 8.24 -18.08 -39.96
C SER A 142 9.53 -18.53 -40.65
N THR A 143 10.66 -18.52 -39.94
CA THR A 143 11.95 -18.96 -40.45
C THR A 143 12.34 -20.37 -39.98
N ALA A 144 11.74 -20.88 -38.91
CA ALA A 144 12.10 -22.16 -38.30
C ALA A 144 12.01 -23.36 -39.26
N SER A 145 10.99 -23.40 -40.12
CA SER A 145 10.81 -24.45 -41.13
C SER A 145 11.86 -24.41 -42.24
N HIS A 146 12.36 -23.22 -42.58
CA HIS A 146 13.32 -23.02 -43.67
C HIS A 146 14.76 -23.34 -43.26
N TRP A 147 15.09 -23.21 -41.97
CA TRP A 147 16.45 -23.30 -41.46
C TRP A 147 16.71 -24.50 -40.56
N TYR A 148 15.78 -25.46 -40.51
CA TYR A 148 15.84 -26.64 -39.62
C TYR A 148 16.16 -26.25 -38.17
N LEU A 149 15.60 -25.13 -37.71
CA LEU A 149 15.90 -24.62 -36.38
C LEU A 149 15.43 -25.64 -35.33
N PRO A 150 16.25 -25.93 -34.30
CA PRO A 150 15.92 -26.94 -33.32
C PRO A 150 14.66 -26.53 -32.55
N ALA A 151 13.68 -27.43 -32.47
CA ALA A 151 12.45 -27.26 -31.67
C ALA A 151 12.71 -27.31 -30.15
N MET A 152 13.95 -27.51 -29.73
CA MET A 152 14.39 -27.65 -28.34
C MET A 152 14.01 -26.47 -27.41
N PRO A 153 13.95 -25.21 -27.85
CA PRO A 153 13.42 -24.12 -27.02
C PRO A 153 11.97 -24.36 -26.61
N LEU A 154 11.14 -24.91 -27.50
CA LEU A 154 9.72 -25.16 -27.22
C LEU A 154 9.52 -26.25 -26.17
N VAL A 155 10.48 -27.17 -26.04
CA VAL A 155 10.45 -28.24 -25.03
C VAL A 155 11.02 -27.75 -23.69
N SER A 156 12.14 -27.06 -23.70
CA SER A 156 12.81 -26.56 -22.47
C SER A 156 12.05 -25.42 -21.79
N PHE A 157 11.40 -24.56 -22.57
CA PHE A 157 10.68 -23.38 -22.08
C PHE A 157 9.58 -23.69 -21.04
N PRO A 158 8.57 -24.55 -21.31
CA PRO A 158 7.52 -24.84 -20.32
C PRO A 158 8.08 -25.53 -19.07
N VAL A 159 9.07 -26.41 -19.23
CA VAL A 159 9.71 -27.13 -18.12
C VAL A 159 10.42 -26.15 -17.19
N LEU A 160 11.24 -25.26 -17.73
CA LEU A 160 11.96 -24.27 -16.92
C LEU A 160 11.02 -23.18 -16.38
N ALA A 161 9.93 -22.86 -17.06
CA ALA A 161 8.93 -21.93 -16.54
C ALA A 161 8.22 -22.50 -15.30
N LEU A 162 7.82 -23.78 -15.37
CA LEU A 162 7.22 -24.48 -14.24
C LEU A 162 8.20 -24.63 -13.07
N ALA A 163 9.45 -25.03 -13.34
CA ALA A 163 10.49 -25.14 -12.33
C ALA A 163 10.76 -23.79 -11.64
N GLY A 164 10.83 -22.70 -12.43
CA GLY A 164 10.96 -21.34 -11.92
C GLY A 164 9.81 -20.92 -11.00
N LEU A 165 8.57 -21.23 -11.38
CA LEU A 165 7.40 -20.96 -10.54
C LEU A 165 7.40 -21.75 -9.24
N LEU A 166 7.79 -23.03 -9.29
CA LEU A 166 7.91 -23.87 -8.09
C LEU A 166 8.99 -23.34 -7.15
N LEU A 167 10.17 -22.99 -7.68
CA LEU A 167 11.26 -22.39 -6.90
C LEU A 167 10.84 -21.05 -6.29
N TYR A 168 10.14 -20.20 -7.04
CA TYR A 168 9.59 -18.95 -6.51
C TYR A 168 8.62 -19.20 -5.36
N ARG A 169 7.69 -20.16 -5.50
CA ARG A 169 6.74 -20.51 -4.43
C ARG A 169 7.44 -21.08 -3.20
N LEU A 170 8.44 -21.95 -3.38
CA LEU A 170 9.22 -22.49 -2.27
C LEU A 170 10.05 -21.40 -1.58
N TYR A 171 10.63 -20.47 -2.35
CA TYR A 171 11.38 -19.34 -1.80
C TYR A 171 10.46 -18.43 -0.98
N VAL A 172 9.29 -18.07 -1.50
CA VAL A 172 8.31 -17.25 -0.77
C VAL A 172 7.85 -17.97 0.50
N ARG A 173 7.60 -19.28 0.42
CA ARG A 173 7.24 -20.10 1.59
C ARG A 173 8.36 -20.16 2.63
N SER A 174 9.62 -20.27 2.20
CA SER A 174 10.77 -20.35 3.12
C SER A 174 11.10 -19.00 3.75
N ASN A 175 10.95 -17.91 3.00
CA ASN A 175 11.25 -16.55 3.44
C ASN A 175 10.01 -15.78 3.89
N HIS A 176 8.93 -16.50 4.21
CA HIS A 176 7.61 -15.94 4.50
C HIS A 176 7.67 -14.86 5.58
N ALA A 177 8.36 -15.13 6.69
CA ALA A 177 8.50 -14.19 7.80
C ALA A 177 9.25 -12.90 7.41
N SER A 178 10.26 -12.98 6.55
CA SER A 178 11.00 -11.81 6.08
C SER A 178 10.17 -10.98 5.11
N LEU A 179 9.44 -11.63 4.20
CA LEU A 179 8.56 -10.97 3.24
C LEU A 179 7.38 -10.30 3.94
N HIS A 180 6.81 -10.96 4.95
CA HIS A 180 5.74 -10.42 5.80
C HIS A 180 6.15 -9.12 6.48
N ARG A 181 7.37 -9.08 7.06
CA ARG A 181 7.91 -7.86 7.69
C ARG A 181 8.12 -6.73 6.68
N GLN A 182 8.62 -7.04 5.49
CA GLN A 182 8.81 -6.05 4.43
C GLN A 182 7.47 -5.49 3.95
N LEU A 183 6.45 -6.35 3.80
CA LEU A 183 5.12 -5.94 3.38
C LEU A 183 4.44 -5.07 4.44
N LEU A 184 4.54 -5.45 5.72
CA LEU A 184 4.05 -4.63 6.83
C LEU A 184 4.73 -3.27 6.89
N ALA A 185 6.05 -3.20 6.75
CA ALA A 185 6.79 -1.93 6.74
C ALA A 185 6.35 -1.03 5.58
N ALA A 186 6.22 -1.59 4.37
CA ALA A 186 5.74 -0.85 3.20
C ALA A 186 4.29 -0.35 3.38
N LEU A 187 3.42 -1.17 3.97
CA LEU A 187 2.04 -0.83 4.26
C LEU A 187 1.95 0.33 5.27
N LEU A 188 2.74 0.30 6.34
CA LEU A 188 2.76 1.39 7.34
C LEU A 188 3.22 2.70 6.73
N VAL A 189 4.25 2.67 5.87
CA VAL A 189 4.71 3.86 5.13
C VAL A 189 3.59 4.40 4.23
N ARG A 190 2.89 3.51 3.52
CA ARG A 190 1.77 3.91 2.65
C ARG A 190 0.60 4.50 3.43
N LEU A 191 0.22 3.89 4.55
CA LEU A 191 -0.83 4.42 5.42
C LEU A 191 -0.47 5.81 5.96
N ARG A 192 0.78 6.02 6.41
CA ARG A 192 1.27 7.36 6.82
C ARG A 192 1.14 8.40 5.72
N GLN A 193 1.49 8.05 4.49
CA GLN A 193 1.34 8.95 3.34
C GLN A 193 -0.12 9.30 3.08
N ILE A 194 -1.01 8.31 3.15
CA ILE A 194 -2.44 8.52 2.95
C ILE A 194 -3.01 9.44 4.03
N VAL A 195 -2.69 9.22 5.32
CA VAL A 195 -3.16 10.07 6.43
C VAL A 195 -2.78 11.55 6.26
N GLN A 196 -1.67 11.84 5.55
CA GLN A 196 -1.22 13.19 5.24
C GLN A 196 -1.88 13.80 3.98
N ASP A 197 -2.72 13.05 3.25
CA ASP A 197 -3.42 13.53 2.06
C ASP A 197 -4.56 14.48 2.45
N ARG A 198 -4.63 15.64 1.78
CA ARG A 198 -5.64 16.68 2.03
C ARG A 198 -7.00 16.36 1.42
N ASN A 199 -7.11 15.32 0.60
CA ASN A 199 -8.36 14.94 -0.09
C ASN A 199 -9.21 13.93 0.68
N LEU A 200 -8.76 13.50 1.87
CA LEU A 200 -9.55 12.68 2.78
C LEU A 200 -10.70 13.48 3.38
N THR A 201 -11.86 12.86 3.53
CA THR A 201 -12.88 13.42 4.40
C THR A 201 -12.42 13.34 5.86
N GLN A 202 -12.97 14.19 6.73
CA GLN A 202 -12.63 14.18 8.16
C GLN A 202 -12.84 12.79 8.80
N GLU A 203 -13.90 12.07 8.40
CA GLU A 203 -14.18 10.72 8.89
C GLU A 203 -13.20 9.67 8.33
N GLU A 204 -12.77 9.79 7.08
CA GLU A 204 -11.76 8.90 6.51
C GLU A 204 -10.39 9.15 7.15
N GLN A 205 -10.02 10.41 7.37
CA GLN A 205 -8.75 10.80 8.01
C GLN A 205 -8.65 10.25 9.43
N SER A 206 -9.69 10.47 10.24
CA SER A 206 -9.77 9.98 11.62
C SER A 206 -9.64 8.46 11.73
N THR A 207 -10.45 7.76 10.93
CA THR A 207 -10.46 6.30 10.89
C THR A 207 -9.12 5.74 10.43
N THR A 208 -8.50 6.34 9.40
CA THR A 208 -7.21 5.87 8.85
C THR A 208 -6.05 6.17 9.79
N SER A 209 -6.04 7.33 10.45
CA SER A 209 -5.02 7.69 11.45
C SER A 209 -5.06 6.73 12.64
N PHE A 210 -6.27 6.46 13.15
CA PHE A 210 -6.43 5.50 14.22
C PHE A 210 -6.04 4.07 13.79
N LEU A 211 -6.44 3.66 12.57
CA LEU A 211 -6.04 2.37 11.98
C LEU A 211 -4.51 2.23 11.94
N LEU A 212 -3.81 3.27 11.47
CA LEU A 212 -2.35 3.31 11.44
C LEU A 212 -1.76 3.10 12.82
N SER A 213 -2.25 3.84 13.84
CA SER A 213 -1.76 3.71 15.22
C SER A 213 -1.87 2.26 15.75
N GLN A 214 -3.00 1.59 15.48
CA GLN A 214 -3.24 0.21 15.91
C GLN A 214 -2.36 -0.77 15.12
N CYS A 215 -2.15 -0.53 13.83
CA CYS A 215 -1.24 -1.32 13.02
C CYS A 215 0.20 -1.21 13.52
N GLU A 216 0.67 -0.02 13.87
CA GLU A 216 2.01 0.20 14.42
C GLU A 216 2.19 -0.52 15.76
N TYR A 217 1.20 -0.42 16.66
CA TYR A 217 1.20 -1.14 17.93
C TYR A 217 1.26 -2.66 17.75
N LEU A 218 0.44 -3.20 16.85
CA LEU A 218 0.38 -4.63 16.58
C LEU A 218 1.59 -5.13 15.77
N ALA A 219 2.25 -4.25 15.00
CA ALA A 219 3.44 -4.55 14.23
C ALA A 219 4.65 -4.78 15.14
N VAL A 220 4.88 -3.89 16.11
CA VAL A 220 5.96 -4.03 17.11
C VAL A 220 5.85 -5.35 17.86
N SER A 221 4.61 -5.78 18.09
CA SER A 221 4.30 -6.98 18.86
C SER A 221 4.15 -8.23 17.98
N ASN A 222 4.22 -8.11 16.65
CA ASN A 222 4.07 -9.20 15.68
C ASN A 222 2.74 -9.98 15.82
N ALA A 223 1.63 -9.28 16.14
CA ALA A 223 0.27 -9.88 16.26
C ALA A 223 -0.54 -9.85 14.95
N LEU A 224 -0.10 -9.11 13.94
CA LEU A 224 -0.82 -9.01 12.68
C LEU A 224 -0.67 -10.30 11.89
N SER A 225 -1.76 -11.06 11.79
CA SER A 225 -1.89 -12.21 10.90
C SER A 225 -1.83 -11.78 9.43
N GLU A 226 -1.32 -12.66 8.57
CA GLU A 226 -1.18 -12.46 7.12
C GLU A 226 -2.49 -12.03 6.45
N GLU A 227 -3.58 -12.74 6.73
CA GLU A 227 -4.91 -12.43 6.20
C GLU A 227 -5.34 -10.99 6.53
N LEU A 228 -4.99 -10.52 7.73
CA LEU A 228 -5.35 -9.18 8.18
C LEU A 228 -4.50 -8.12 7.50
N ILE A 229 -3.21 -8.36 7.31
CA ILE A 229 -2.34 -7.46 6.54
C ILE A 229 -2.81 -7.36 5.09
N ASP A 230 -3.13 -8.49 4.46
CA ASP A 230 -3.66 -8.51 3.10
C ASP A 230 -4.98 -7.73 2.99
N ARG A 231 -5.87 -7.89 3.98
CA ARG A 231 -7.11 -7.15 4.04
C ARG A 231 -6.87 -5.64 4.21
N ILE A 232 -5.98 -5.24 5.11
CA ILE A 232 -5.61 -3.83 5.29
C ILE A 232 -4.99 -3.28 4.00
N ASN A 233 -4.10 -4.04 3.35
CA ASN A 233 -3.47 -3.63 2.10
C ASN A 233 -4.50 -3.42 0.98
N ALA A 234 -5.47 -4.34 0.84
CA ALA A 234 -6.52 -4.25 -0.16
C ALA A 234 -7.48 -3.06 0.05
N VAL A 235 -7.81 -2.72 1.30
CA VAL A 235 -8.61 -1.53 1.62
C VAL A 235 -7.79 -0.26 1.38
N THR A 236 -6.51 -0.26 1.79
CA THR A 236 -5.58 0.86 1.56
C THR A 236 -5.39 1.15 0.07
N ASP A 237 -5.21 0.12 -0.76
CA ASP A 237 -5.09 0.23 -2.21
C ASP A 237 -6.36 0.80 -2.87
N ARG A 238 -7.54 0.50 -2.33
CA ARG A 238 -8.82 1.05 -2.80
C ARG A 238 -9.02 2.49 -2.36
N LEU A 239 -8.70 2.81 -1.11
CA LEU A 239 -8.73 4.19 -0.61
C LEU A 239 -7.80 5.08 -1.43
N GLU A 240 -6.60 4.62 -1.72
CA GLU A 240 -5.66 5.31 -2.58
C GLU A 240 -6.23 5.53 -4.00
N GLN A 241 -6.94 4.56 -4.56
CA GLN A 241 -7.60 4.70 -5.87
C GLN A 241 -8.72 5.73 -5.86
N GLU A 242 -9.54 5.78 -4.81
CA GLU A 242 -10.59 6.79 -4.69
C GLU A 242 -10.03 8.19 -4.45
N LEU A 243 -9.00 8.33 -3.60
CA LEU A 243 -8.32 9.61 -3.40
C LEU A 243 -7.74 10.13 -4.72
N ARG A 244 -7.20 9.25 -5.57
CA ARG A 244 -6.75 9.62 -6.92
C ARG A 244 -7.88 10.09 -7.83
N LYS A 245 -9.07 9.48 -7.76
CA LYS A 245 -10.23 9.94 -8.54
C LYS A 245 -10.68 11.34 -8.08
N ARG A 246 -10.59 11.60 -6.78
CA ARG A 246 -10.95 12.90 -6.18
C ARG A 246 -9.90 13.97 -6.45
N SER A 247 -8.62 13.61 -6.44
CA SER A 247 -7.53 14.52 -6.77
C SER A 247 -7.41 14.62 -8.28
N SER A 248 -7.75 15.76 -8.88
CA SER A 248 -7.47 16.07 -10.30
C SER A 248 -5.96 16.16 -10.62
N ARG A 249 -5.09 15.59 -9.78
CA ARG A 249 -3.63 15.57 -9.93
C ARG A 249 -3.25 14.48 -10.93
N PRO A 250 -2.70 14.84 -12.10
CA PRO A 250 -2.20 13.86 -13.03
C PRO A 250 -0.89 13.25 -12.51
N LEU A 251 -0.77 11.93 -12.64
CA LEU A 251 0.49 11.22 -12.91
C LEU A 251 1.55 11.11 -11.80
N GLY A 252 1.16 10.95 -10.53
CA GLY A 252 2.08 10.39 -9.52
C GLY A 252 2.34 8.88 -9.70
N THR A 253 1.59 8.22 -10.59
CA THR A 253 1.40 6.76 -10.54
C THR A 253 1.60 6.06 -11.87
N LEU A 254 2.27 6.69 -12.84
CA LEU A 254 2.83 5.92 -13.96
C LEU A 254 3.85 4.87 -13.49
N PHE A 255 4.30 4.92 -12.23
CA PHE A 255 5.39 4.11 -11.71
C PHE A 255 5.02 3.43 -10.38
N LYS A 256 3.89 2.70 -10.34
CA LYS A 256 3.73 1.68 -9.28
C LYS A 256 4.89 0.70 -9.43
N SER A 257 5.71 0.56 -8.39
CA SER A 257 6.62 -0.57 -8.32
C SER A 257 5.77 -1.84 -8.34
N ALA A 258 5.91 -2.65 -9.40
CA ALA A 258 5.31 -3.98 -9.54
C ALA A 258 5.71 -4.95 -8.39
N GLN A 259 6.57 -4.45 -7.51
CA GLN A 259 7.25 -5.15 -6.43
C GLN A 259 6.28 -5.74 -5.38
N TRP A 260 5.03 -5.26 -5.26
CA TRP A 260 4.13 -5.71 -4.18
C TRP A 260 2.68 -5.96 -4.59
N GLN A 261 2.30 -5.71 -5.84
CA GLN A 261 0.92 -5.95 -6.32
C GLN A 261 0.57 -7.44 -6.43
N HIS A 262 1.57 -8.33 -6.37
CA HIS A 262 1.40 -9.78 -6.56
C HIS A 262 1.25 -10.56 -5.26
N LEU A 263 1.51 -9.95 -4.10
CA LEU A 263 1.41 -10.61 -2.79
C LEU A 263 0.01 -10.49 -2.17
N GLY A 264 -0.77 -9.47 -2.54
CA GLY A 264 -2.16 -9.37 -2.12
C GLY A 264 -3.05 -10.28 -2.98
N ASN A 265 -3.61 -11.33 -2.39
CA ASN A 265 -4.83 -11.91 -2.95
C ASN A 265 -5.86 -10.78 -3.06
N ARG A 266 -6.48 -10.60 -4.23
CA ARG A 266 -7.66 -9.74 -4.35
C ARG A 266 -8.71 -10.29 -3.40
N ALA A 267 -8.80 -9.73 -2.20
CA ALA A 267 -10.01 -9.83 -1.42
C ALA A 267 -11.16 -9.37 -2.34
N PRO A 268 -12.27 -10.11 -2.42
CA PRO A 268 -13.41 -9.70 -3.22
C PRO A 268 -13.78 -8.27 -2.83
N ALA A 269 -14.06 -7.42 -3.82
CA ALA A 269 -14.57 -6.09 -3.57
C ALA A 269 -15.82 -6.24 -2.71
N ALA A 270 -15.75 -5.88 -1.42
CA ALA A 270 -16.97 -5.86 -0.63
C ALA A 270 -17.86 -4.76 -1.22
N ALA A 271 -19.16 -5.04 -1.31
CA ALA A 271 -20.14 -4.14 -1.92
C ALA A 271 -20.38 -2.85 -1.09
N GLY A 272 -19.64 -2.64 0.00
CA GLY A 272 -19.80 -1.50 0.90
C GLY A 272 -18.87 -0.32 0.58
N SER A 273 -19.14 0.82 1.20
CA SER A 273 -18.28 2.00 1.10
C SER A 273 -16.90 1.74 1.70
N ILE A 274 -15.85 2.40 1.18
CA ILE A 274 -14.47 2.26 1.73
C ILE A 274 -14.42 2.63 3.20
N LEU A 275 -15.18 3.64 3.61
CA LEU A 275 -15.28 4.06 5.00
C LEU A 275 -15.82 2.95 5.91
N GLU A 276 -16.84 2.20 5.48
CA GLU A 276 -17.35 1.05 6.24
C GLU A 276 -16.30 -0.04 6.44
N GLU A 277 -15.49 -0.30 5.41
CA GLU A 277 -14.42 -1.30 5.50
C GLU A 277 -13.30 -0.84 6.44
N LEU A 278 -12.90 0.44 6.37
CA LEU A 278 -11.92 1.03 7.28
C LEU A 278 -12.38 0.93 8.73
N GLN A 279 -13.64 1.29 8.99
CA GLN A 279 -14.22 1.22 10.33
C GLN A 279 -14.36 -0.23 10.84
N ALA A 280 -14.69 -1.17 9.95
CA ALA A 280 -14.71 -2.60 10.30
C ALA A 280 -13.29 -3.12 10.65
N LEU A 281 -12.26 -2.66 9.93
CA LEU A 281 -10.86 -2.98 10.27
C LEU A 281 -10.45 -2.38 11.60
N VAL A 282 -10.82 -1.12 11.89
CA VAL A 282 -10.58 -0.48 13.19
C VAL A 282 -11.22 -1.28 14.32
N ALA A 283 -12.48 -1.72 14.17
CA ALA A 283 -13.15 -2.52 15.19
C ALA A 283 -12.45 -3.87 15.44
N LEU A 284 -12.02 -4.54 14.37
CA LEU A 284 -11.28 -5.80 14.45
C LEU A 284 -9.92 -5.60 15.16
N LEU A 285 -9.13 -4.62 14.75
CA LEU A 285 -7.82 -4.34 15.35
C LEU A 285 -7.97 -3.95 16.83
N THR A 286 -8.98 -3.16 17.18
CA THR A 286 -9.24 -2.77 18.57
C THR A 286 -9.53 -3.98 19.46
N LYS A 287 -10.30 -4.96 18.95
CA LYS A 287 -10.53 -6.24 19.65
C LYS A 287 -9.24 -7.04 19.82
N LEU A 288 -8.39 -7.09 18.79
CA LEU A 288 -7.09 -7.79 18.87
C LEU A 288 -6.15 -7.14 19.89
N VAL A 289 -6.11 -5.81 19.94
CA VAL A 289 -5.29 -5.07 20.92
C VAL A 289 -5.78 -5.36 22.35
N ALA A 290 -7.09 -5.37 22.57
CA ALA A 290 -7.68 -5.70 23.86
C ALA A 290 -7.37 -7.15 24.30
N ALA A 291 -7.54 -8.13 23.39
CA ALA A 291 -7.22 -9.54 23.64
C ALA A 291 -5.73 -9.77 23.93
N ARG A 292 -4.86 -8.92 23.37
CA ARG A 292 -3.43 -9.00 23.64
C ARG A 292 -3.05 -8.44 25.00
N LYS A 293 -3.67 -7.33 25.42
CA LYS A 293 -3.46 -6.79 26.77
C LYS A 293 -3.89 -7.80 27.85
N SER A 294 -4.98 -8.53 27.65
CA SER A 294 -5.44 -9.54 28.62
C SER A 294 -4.56 -10.80 28.68
N THR A 295 -3.80 -11.11 27.63
CA THR A 295 -2.90 -12.28 27.58
C THR A 295 -1.50 -12.02 28.15
N GLY A 296 -1.25 -10.83 28.71
CA GLY A 296 -0.04 -10.52 29.50
C GLY A 296 1.27 -10.48 28.72
N THR A 297 1.23 -10.47 27.38
CA THR A 297 2.43 -10.53 26.52
C THR A 297 3.14 -9.18 26.35
N GLN A 298 2.76 -8.12 27.08
CA GLN A 298 3.37 -6.79 26.98
C GLN A 298 3.55 -6.11 28.34
N LYS A 299 4.54 -5.20 28.37
CA LYS A 299 4.94 -4.34 29.49
C LYS A 299 3.71 -3.65 30.12
N PRO A 300 3.66 -3.45 31.46
CA PRO A 300 2.54 -2.79 32.10
C PRO A 300 2.28 -1.42 31.45
N SER A 301 1.11 -1.33 30.83
CA SER A 301 0.53 -0.11 30.28
C SER A 301 0.21 0.85 31.43
N SER A 302 0.31 2.16 31.21
CA SER A 302 -0.13 3.12 32.24
C SER A 302 -1.64 3.01 32.41
N ALA A 303 -2.16 3.21 33.62
CA ALA A 303 -3.61 3.18 33.88
C ALA A 303 -4.40 4.14 32.95
N GLN A 304 -3.74 5.20 32.47
CA GLN A 304 -4.30 6.14 31.51
C GLN A 304 -4.40 5.54 30.09
N GLU A 305 -3.39 4.82 29.62
CA GLU A 305 -3.40 4.16 28.31
C GLU A 305 -4.38 2.98 28.28
N ASP A 306 -4.59 2.29 29.39
CA ASP A 306 -5.63 1.28 29.51
C ASP A 306 -7.02 1.89 29.40
N ARG A 307 -7.25 3.01 30.09
CA ARG A 307 -8.52 3.73 30.00
C ARG A 307 -8.78 4.30 28.61
N MET A 308 -7.77 4.83 27.92
CA MET A 308 -7.92 5.29 26.53
C MET A 308 -8.25 4.12 25.59
N GLN A 309 -7.66 2.95 25.82
CA GLN A 309 -7.99 1.75 25.04
C GLN A 309 -9.41 1.24 25.30
N GLU A 310 -9.91 1.32 26.54
CA GLU A 310 -11.31 1.01 26.87
C GLU A 310 -12.27 1.95 26.12
N LEU A 311 -11.98 3.25 26.12
CA LEU A 311 -12.76 4.26 25.39
C LEU A 311 -12.73 4.00 23.87
N ALA A 312 -11.58 3.61 23.33
CA ALA A 312 -11.47 3.20 21.93
C ALA A 312 -12.33 1.95 21.64
N GLY A 313 -12.35 0.98 22.55
CA GLY A 313 -13.21 -0.20 22.47
C GLY A 313 -14.69 0.15 22.44
N LEU A 314 -15.12 1.11 23.26
CA LEU A 314 -16.49 1.63 23.22
C LEU A 314 -16.80 2.33 21.89
N ALA A 315 -15.91 3.20 21.39
CA ALA A 315 -16.09 3.86 20.09
C ALA A 315 -16.20 2.84 18.94
N ALA A 316 -15.32 1.84 18.92
CA ALA A 316 -15.35 0.75 17.95
C ALA A 316 -16.66 -0.06 18.01
N ARG A 317 -17.21 -0.29 19.21
CA ARG A 317 -18.51 -0.95 19.37
C ARG A 317 -19.64 -0.11 18.78
N LEU A 318 -19.63 1.21 18.95
CA LEU A 318 -20.62 2.10 18.32
C LEU A 318 -20.59 1.99 16.78
N LEU A 319 -19.39 1.88 16.19
CA LEU A 319 -19.23 1.64 14.74
C LEU A 319 -19.79 0.31 14.26
N GLU A 320 -19.76 -0.72 15.10
CA GLU A 320 -20.42 -2.01 14.78
C GLU A 320 -21.94 -1.91 14.91
N GLN A 321 -22.43 -1.28 15.97
CA GLN A 321 -23.86 -1.14 16.27
C GLN A 321 -24.60 -0.29 15.24
N ARG A 322 -23.94 0.71 14.64
CA ARG A 322 -24.56 1.55 13.61
C ARG A 322 -25.15 0.75 12.44
N LYS A 323 -24.60 -0.43 12.14
CA LYS A 323 -25.08 -1.31 11.05
C LYS A 323 -26.49 -1.86 11.29
N LEU A 324 -26.92 -1.87 12.55
CA LEU A 324 -28.23 -2.32 12.97
C LEU A 324 -29.24 -1.17 13.04
N LEU A 325 -28.78 0.07 12.84
CA LEU A 325 -29.59 1.26 13.00
C LEU A 325 -30.07 1.82 11.65
N PRO A 326 -31.25 2.46 11.65
CA PRO A 326 -31.69 3.35 10.56
C PRO A 326 -30.70 4.49 10.29
N PRO A 327 -30.63 5.04 9.06
CA PRO A 327 -29.63 6.03 8.65
C PRO A 327 -29.67 7.32 9.50
N ASP A 328 -30.86 7.77 9.91
CA ASP A 328 -31.08 8.94 10.77
C ASP A 328 -30.42 8.82 12.16
N LEU A 329 -30.16 7.60 12.63
CA LEU A 329 -29.43 7.33 13.87
C LEU A 329 -28.00 6.87 13.62
N ALA A 330 -27.76 6.18 12.50
CA ALA A 330 -26.46 5.65 12.13
C ALA A 330 -25.44 6.75 11.81
N ASP A 331 -25.85 7.82 11.13
CA ASP A 331 -24.95 8.91 10.72
C ASP A 331 -24.40 9.69 11.92
N PRO A 332 -25.24 10.21 12.86
CA PRO A 332 -24.72 10.88 14.05
C PRO A 332 -23.86 9.96 14.92
N LEU A 333 -24.22 8.67 15.01
CA LEU A 333 -23.46 7.69 15.79
C LEU A 333 -22.09 7.41 15.17
N SER A 334 -22.01 7.30 13.84
CA SER A 334 -20.75 7.18 13.10
C SER A 334 -19.84 8.37 13.42
N ARG A 335 -20.39 9.58 13.36
CA ARG A 335 -19.65 10.82 13.61
C ARG A 335 -19.15 10.93 15.04
N ILE A 336 -19.98 10.56 16.03
CA ILE A 336 -19.55 10.50 17.44
C ILE A 336 -18.38 9.52 17.58
N ALA A 337 -18.50 8.32 17.00
CA ALA A 337 -17.47 7.31 17.13
C ALA A 337 -16.15 7.72 16.45
N SER A 338 -16.20 8.32 15.25
CA SER A 338 -15.00 8.82 14.56
C SER A 338 -14.33 9.97 15.32
N LEU A 339 -15.11 10.94 15.82
CA LEU A 339 -14.60 12.05 16.65
C LEU A 339 -13.98 11.54 17.95
N SER A 340 -14.54 10.48 18.53
CA SER A 340 -13.98 9.86 19.74
C SER A 340 -12.61 9.24 19.47
N LEU A 341 -12.45 8.55 18.34
CA LEU A 341 -11.16 7.99 17.93
C LEU A 341 -10.13 9.09 17.66
N ASP A 342 -10.54 10.21 17.06
CA ASP A 342 -9.70 11.40 16.86
C ASP A 342 -9.25 12.04 18.17
N MET A 343 -10.16 12.19 19.13
CA MET A 343 -9.83 12.72 20.45
C MET A 343 -8.84 11.79 21.17
N ILE A 344 -9.03 10.47 21.07
CA ILE A 344 -8.08 9.49 21.62
C ILE A 344 -6.71 9.61 20.98
N GLN A 345 -6.66 9.78 19.66
CA GLN A 345 -5.40 10.00 18.96
C GLN A 345 -4.73 11.32 19.40
N SER A 346 -5.51 12.39 19.56
CA SER A 346 -5.01 13.69 20.04
C SER A 346 -4.40 13.57 21.44
N MET A 347 -5.06 12.85 22.34
CA MET A 347 -4.55 12.57 23.70
C MET A 347 -3.28 11.70 23.73
N ARG A 348 -3.04 10.88 22.69
CA ARG A 348 -1.81 10.11 22.55
C ARG A 348 -0.65 10.99 22.09
N GLU A 349 -0.93 11.92 21.19
CA GLU A 349 0.03 12.87 20.64
C GLU A 349 0.38 13.98 21.65
N ASP A 350 -0.62 14.53 22.34
CA ASP A 350 -0.46 15.57 23.36
C ASP A 350 -0.89 15.09 24.76
N PRO A 351 0.05 15.01 25.74
CA PRO A 351 -0.26 14.71 27.13
C PRO A 351 -1.21 15.68 27.84
N GLU A 352 -1.24 16.96 27.49
CA GLU A 352 -2.06 17.99 28.16
C GLU A 352 -3.56 17.77 27.90
N ASP A 353 -3.88 17.28 26.70
CA ASP A 353 -5.23 16.95 26.26
C ASP A 353 -5.85 15.75 27.00
N ARG A 354 -5.02 14.90 27.61
CA ARG A 354 -5.46 13.65 28.23
C ARG A 354 -6.49 13.86 29.33
N ARG A 355 -6.31 14.89 30.16
CA ARG A 355 -7.18 15.10 31.32
C ARG A 355 -8.60 15.44 30.90
N THR A 356 -8.74 16.42 30.01
CA THR A 356 -10.04 16.94 29.57
C THR A 356 -10.71 15.93 28.65
N GLY A 357 -9.97 15.36 27.68
CA GLY A 357 -10.48 14.35 26.76
C GLY A 357 -10.94 13.07 27.45
N MET A 358 -10.18 12.53 28.42
CA MET A 358 -10.61 11.34 29.16
C MET A 358 -11.84 11.60 30.03
N ALA A 359 -11.95 12.80 30.63
CA ALA A 359 -13.11 13.16 31.43
C ALA A 359 -14.38 13.29 30.58
N PHE A 360 -14.28 13.94 29.42
CA PHE A 360 -15.38 14.11 28.48
C PHE A 360 -15.84 12.75 27.91
N LEU A 361 -14.92 11.99 27.30
CA LEU A 361 -15.23 10.70 26.70
C LEU A 361 -15.75 9.71 27.74
N GLY A 362 -15.11 9.64 28.92
CA GLY A 362 -15.53 8.76 30.00
C GLY A 362 -16.93 9.05 30.53
N ARG A 363 -17.43 10.29 30.38
CA ARG A 363 -18.77 10.68 30.82
C ARG A 363 -19.85 10.36 29.79
N TYR A 364 -19.56 10.55 28.51
CA TYR A 364 -20.57 10.50 27.45
C TYR A 364 -20.59 9.19 26.68
N LEU A 365 -19.44 8.59 26.34
CA LEU A 365 -19.40 7.36 25.51
C LEU A 365 -20.19 6.18 26.11
N PRO A 366 -20.02 5.85 27.41
CA PRO A 366 -20.79 4.76 28.01
C PRO A 366 -22.30 5.00 27.99
N LYS A 367 -22.72 6.26 28.16
CA LYS A 367 -24.15 6.64 28.14
C LYS A 367 -24.74 6.54 26.75
N ILE A 368 -23.97 6.93 25.72
CA ILE A 368 -24.38 6.79 24.32
C ILE A 368 -24.53 5.31 23.98
N GLY A 369 -23.56 4.47 24.38
CA GLY A 369 -23.66 3.01 24.24
C GLY A 369 -24.93 2.44 24.88
N HIS A 370 -25.25 2.87 26.11
CA HIS A 370 -26.48 2.45 26.79
C HIS A 370 -27.76 2.90 26.06
N ILE A 371 -27.80 4.14 25.54
CA ILE A 371 -28.96 4.65 24.77
C ILE A 371 -29.15 3.82 23.49
N VAL A 372 -28.06 3.49 22.79
CA VAL A 372 -28.10 2.67 21.57
C VAL A 372 -28.52 1.24 21.87
N ASP A 373 -27.95 0.61 22.92
CA ASP A 373 -28.33 -0.73 23.37
C ASP A 373 -29.82 -0.79 23.72
N GLU A 374 -30.32 0.21 24.45
CA GLU A 374 -31.72 0.27 24.85
C GLU A 374 -32.64 0.53 23.66
N TYR A 375 -32.25 1.38 22.72
CA TYR A 375 -33.00 1.59 21.48
C TYR A 375 -33.12 0.29 20.67
N LEU A 376 -32.01 -0.43 20.48
CA LEU A 376 -32.01 -1.72 19.76
C LEU A 376 -32.89 -2.75 20.47
N ARG A 377 -32.83 -2.80 21.82
CA ARG A 377 -33.71 -3.65 22.62
C ARG A 377 -35.18 -3.27 22.42
N MET A 378 -35.52 -2.00 22.54
CA MET A 378 -36.90 -1.52 22.37
C MET A 378 -37.43 -1.74 20.95
N GLN A 379 -36.59 -1.65 19.92
CA GLN A 379 -36.99 -1.90 18.54
C GLN A 379 -37.45 -3.36 18.31
N THR A 380 -36.88 -4.33 19.04
CA THR A 380 -37.36 -5.73 18.99
C THR A 380 -38.75 -5.91 19.58
N VAL A 381 -39.12 -5.07 20.55
CA VAL A 381 -40.41 -5.12 21.26
C VAL A 381 -41.46 -4.24 20.56
N ASN A 382 -41.05 -3.08 20.05
CA ASN A 382 -41.90 -2.12 19.35
C ASN A 382 -41.17 -1.56 18.10
N PRO A 383 -41.42 -2.13 16.91
CA PRO A 383 -40.82 -1.66 15.67
C PRO A 383 -41.17 -0.21 15.29
N SER A 384 -42.30 0.29 15.80
CA SER A 384 -42.82 1.66 15.59
C SER A 384 -42.36 2.68 16.64
N LEU A 385 -41.30 2.37 17.41
CA LEU A 385 -40.75 3.30 18.39
C LEU A 385 -40.43 4.67 17.76
N PRO A 386 -40.93 5.79 18.32
CA PRO A 386 -40.57 7.13 17.86
C PRO A 386 -39.06 7.38 17.96
N ARG A 387 -38.46 7.85 16.87
CA ARG A 387 -36.99 7.96 16.73
C ARG A 387 -36.48 9.39 16.78
N GLU A 388 -37.37 10.36 16.58
CA GLU A 388 -37.07 11.80 16.45
C GLU A 388 -36.26 12.33 17.62
N ARG A 389 -36.70 12.04 18.85
CA ARG A 389 -36.01 12.51 20.06
C ARG A 389 -34.63 11.87 20.21
N THR A 390 -34.47 10.60 19.84
CA THR A 390 -33.18 9.90 19.89
C THR A 390 -32.22 10.46 18.85
N ALA A 391 -32.71 10.70 17.63
CA ALA A 391 -31.95 11.34 16.57
C ALA A 391 -31.49 12.75 16.97
N GLU A 392 -32.39 13.57 17.52
CA GLU A 392 -32.07 14.93 17.98
C GLU A 392 -30.99 14.93 19.07
N VAL A 393 -31.08 14.01 20.03
CA VAL A 393 -30.09 13.89 21.11
C VAL A 393 -28.73 13.44 20.57
N LEU A 394 -28.70 12.46 19.67
CA LEU A 394 -27.44 11.99 19.06
C LEU A 394 -26.80 13.08 18.21
N GLU A 395 -27.58 13.86 17.45
CA GLU A 395 -27.07 14.97 16.66
C GLU A 395 -26.49 16.08 17.55
N ARG A 396 -27.15 16.42 18.66
CA ARG A 396 -26.60 17.38 19.65
C ARG A 396 -25.30 16.88 20.27
N LEU A 397 -25.22 15.58 20.57
CA LEU A 397 -24.00 14.96 21.09
C LEU A 397 -22.89 14.98 20.03
N ALA A 398 -23.19 14.67 18.77
CA ALA A 398 -22.20 14.75 17.69
C ALA A 398 -21.60 16.16 17.57
N ARG A 399 -22.41 17.22 17.73
CA ARG A 399 -21.93 18.60 17.78
C ARG A 399 -21.05 18.88 19.00
N ALA A 400 -21.44 18.43 20.18
CA ALA A 400 -20.64 18.59 21.39
C ALA A 400 -19.27 17.89 21.28
N PHE A 401 -19.22 16.70 20.68
CA PHE A 401 -17.95 16.00 20.41
C PHE A 401 -17.08 16.78 19.42
N ALA A 402 -17.69 17.38 18.39
CA ALA A 402 -16.96 18.21 17.43
C ALA A 402 -16.43 19.50 18.08
N GLU A 403 -17.20 20.13 18.94
CA GLU A 403 -16.79 21.31 19.72
C GLU A 403 -15.62 20.99 20.65
N GLU A 404 -15.70 19.88 21.39
CA GLU A 404 -14.63 19.44 22.29
C GLU A 404 -13.34 19.15 21.51
N LYS A 405 -13.42 18.40 20.41
CA LYS A 405 -12.27 18.12 19.55
C LYS A 405 -11.66 19.40 18.96
N ASN A 406 -12.49 20.36 18.56
CA ASN A 406 -12.03 21.67 18.10
C ASN A 406 -11.43 22.51 19.23
N GLY A 407 -11.88 22.31 20.48
CA GLY A 407 -11.34 22.94 21.68
C GLY A 407 -9.91 22.47 21.94
N MET A 408 -9.67 21.16 21.89
CA MET A 408 -8.33 20.55 21.97
C MET A 408 -7.37 21.19 20.94
N ALA A 409 -7.78 21.21 19.66
CA ALA A 409 -6.98 21.84 18.61
C ALA A 409 -6.76 23.36 18.79
N ARG A 410 -7.68 24.08 19.45
CA ARG A 410 -7.50 25.51 19.75
C ARG A 410 -6.51 25.73 20.87
N ASN A 411 -6.54 24.88 21.91
CA ASN A 411 -5.57 24.96 23.01
C ASN A 411 -4.14 24.79 22.49
N ASP A 412 -3.92 23.84 21.56
CA ASP A 412 -2.61 23.63 20.93
C ASP A 412 -2.11 24.90 20.22
N ASN A 413 -2.98 25.57 19.47
CA ASN A 413 -2.63 26.80 18.76
C ASN A 413 -2.31 27.96 19.70
N ILE A 414 -3.05 28.09 20.81
CA ILE A 414 -2.81 29.13 21.82
C ILE A 414 -1.50 28.86 22.55
N ASN A 415 -1.24 27.61 22.94
CA ASN A 415 0.01 27.21 23.60
C ASN A 415 1.22 27.47 22.69
N TYR A 416 1.14 27.09 21.41
CA TYR A 416 2.19 27.38 20.43
C TYR A 416 2.45 28.87 20.28
N ALA A 417 1.39 29.70 20.17
CA ALA A 417 1.54 31.15 20.08
C ALA A 417 2.22 31.73 21.33
N ALA A 418 1.81 31.28 22.52
CA ALA A 418 2.41 31.72 23.78
C ALA A 418 3.89 31.30 23.91
N GLU A 419 4.26 30.10 23.45
CA GLU A 419 5.66 29.65 23.42
C GLU A 419 6.51 30.47 22.46
N ILE A 420 5.98 30.81 21.28
CA ILE A 420 6.67 31.68 20.31
C ILE A 420 6.86 33.08 20.89
N ASP A 421 5.84 33.65 21.53
CA ASP A 421 5.94 34.97 22.18
C ASP A 421 6.93 34.96 23.35
N ALA A 422 6.98 33.87 24.11
CA ALA A 422 7.98 33.68 25.16
C ALA A 422 9.40 33.60 24.57
N LEU A 423 9.57 32.88 23.46
CA LEU A 423 10.85 32.77 22.75
C LEU A 423 11.29 34.12 22.18
N ASP A 424 10.38 34.88 21.58
CA ASP A 424 10.62 36.23 21.06
C ASP A 424 11.00 37.19 22.19
N SER A 425 10.34 37.10 23.34
CA SER A 425 10.70 37.84 24.55
C SER A 425 12.12 37.47 25.04
N LEU A 426 12.47 36.18 25.07
CA LEU A 426 13.81 35.70 25.43
C LEU A 426 14.89 36.18 24.45
N LEU A 427 14.59 36.22 23.15
CA LEU A 427 15.50 36.73 22.12
C LEU A 427 15.72 38.24 22.27
N LYS A 428 14.64 39.01 22.47
CA LYS A 428 14.69 40.46 22.74
C LYS A 428 15.50 40.78 23.99
N MET A 429 15.31 40.02 25.08
CA MET A 429 16.08 40.19 26.32
C MET A 429 17.59 39.93 26.15
N ARG A 430 17.99 39.13 25.16
CA ARG A 430 19.40 38.85 24.84
C ARG A 430 19.97 39.72 23.71
N GLY A 431 19.19 40.65 23.17
CA GLY A 431 19.63 41.61 22.15
C GLY A 431 19.66 41.07 20.72
N TYR A 432 18.86 40.05 20.41
CA TYR A 432 18.72 39.44 19.07
C TYR A 432 17.41 39.80 18.34
#